data_AF-A0A0Q9QI33-F1
#
_entry.id   AF-A0A0Q9QI33-F1
#
_cell.length_a   1.000
_cell.length_b   1.000
_cell.length_c   1.000
_cell.angle_alpha   90.00
_cell.angle_beta   90.00
_cell.angle_gamma   90.00
#
_symmetry.space_group_name_H-M   'P 1'
#
loop_
_entity.id
_entity.type
_entity.pdbx_description
1 polymer ?
#
loop_
_entity_poly.entity_id
_entity_poly.type
_entity_poly.pdbx_seq_one_letter_code
_entity_poly.pdbx_strand_id
1 'polypeptide(L)'
;MHGGYDDFAKIVRPDHAAFIYTTAWDGLPNVLLEAASSHLPVVAPDIGGIRDLIPAQHLIHPADDADRYVRAIRALEDPVAREAWLNIQQERLPGFTTEAFVASLRGIPGYSS
;
A
#
# COMPACT_ATOMS: atom_id res chain seq x y z
N MET A 1 1.21 -23.37 -14.81
CA MET A 1 1.15 -21.94 -15.21
C MET A 1 -0.32 -21.54 -15.18
N HIS A 2 -0.81 -20.95 -14.10
CA HIS A 2 -2.20 -20.47 -14.02
C HIS A 2 -2.24 -19.06 -13.42
N GLY A 3 -3.00 -18.19 -14.09
CA GLY A 3 -3.66 -17.05 -13.47
C GLY A 3 -2.88 -15.74 -13.46
N GLY A 4 -2.71 -15.10 -14.61
CA GLY A 4 -2.64 -13.64 -14.62
C GLY A 4 -3.96 -13.11 -14.07
N TYR A 5 -3.89 -12.29 -13.03
CA TYR A 5 -5.07 -11.63 -12.45
C TYR A 5 -5.47 -10.46 -13.34
N ASP A 6 -6.66 -10.53 -13.93
CA ASP A 6 -7.14 -9.52 -14.88
C ASP A 6 -7.94 -8.37 -14.23
N ASP A 7 -8.40 -8.51 -12.97
CA ASP A 7 -9.25 -7.48 -12.33
C ASP A 7 -9.30 -7.61 -10.79
N PHE A 8 -8.74 -6.62 -10.08
CA PHE A 8 -8.70 -6.55 -8.62
C PHE A 8 -10.08 -6.36 -7.98
N ALA A 9 -11.00 -5.68 -8.67
CA ALA A 9 -12.35 -5.41 -8.16
C ALA A 9 -13.20 -6.69 -8.02
N LYS A 10 -12.79 -7.80 -8.65
CA LYS A 10 -13.47 -9.11 -8.54
C LYS A 10 -13.11 -9.87 -7.26
N ILE A 11 -12.06 -9.45 -6.56
CA ILE A 11 -11.52 -10.15 -5.37
C ILE A 11 -11.84 -9.35 -4.11
N VAL A 12 -11.83 -8.03 -4.20
CA VAL A 12 -12.18 -7.17 -3.07
C VAL A 12 -13.65 -7.35 -2.74
N ARG A 13 -13.89 -7.81 -1.51
CA ARG A 13 -15.22 -7.88 -0.92
C ARG A 13 -15.32 -6.85 0.20
N PRO A 14 -16.51 -6.29 0.47
CA PRO A 14 -16.71 -5.25 1.49
C PRO A 14 -16.26 -5.67 2.90
N ASP A 15 -16.20 -6.97 3.19
CA ASP A 15 -15.76 -7.55 4.47
C ASP A 15 -14.23 -7.64 4.62
N HIS A 16 -13.43 -7.26 3.62
CA HIS A 16 -11.98 -7.20 3.76
C HIS A 16 -11.54 -6.05 4.68
N ALA A 17 -10.70 -6.37 5.65
CA ALA A 17 -10.17 -5.40 6.59
C ALA A 17 -9.13 -4.46 5.96
N ALA A 18 -8.19 -5.02 5.18
CA ALA A 18 -7.07 -4.28 4.60
C ALA A 18 -6.47 -5.00 3.40
N PHE A 19 -5.79 -4.25 2.54
CA PHE A 19 -4.82 -4.79 1.59
C PHE A 19 -3.43 -4.73 2.21
N ILE A 20 -2.79 -5.88 2.35
CA ILE A 20 -1.45 -5.99 2.94
C ILE A 20 -0.45 -6.16 1.80
N TYR A 21 0.40 -5.15 1.60
CA TYR A 21 1.48 -5.20 0.64
C TYR A 21 2.79 -5.46 1.38
N THR A 22 3.39 -6.64 1.15
CA THR A 22 4.59 -7.13 1.87
C THR A 22 5.79 -7.35 0.97
N THR A 23 5.70 -6.96 -0.31
CA THR A 23 6.79 -7.22 -1.25
C THR A 23 8.00 -6.35 -0.91
N ALA A 24 9.18 -6.97 -0.86
CA ALA A 24 10.45 -6.24 -0.90
C ALA A 24 10.71 -5.71 -2.31
N TRP A 25 10.06 -6.30 -3.33
CA TRP A 25 9.80 -5.81 -4.69
C TRP A 25 9.03 -6.85 -5.50
N ASP A 26 7.93 -6.44 -6.15
CA ASP A 26 7.46 -7.00 -7.43
C ASP A 26 6.61 -5.94 -8.15
N GLY A 27 6.59 -6.00 -9.47
CA GLY A 27 6.20 -4.97 -10.42
C GLY A 27 4.91 -4.19 -10.11
N LEU A 28 5.12 -2.89 -9.92
CA LEU A 28 4.25 -1.75 -10.21
C LEU A 28 2.86 -1.62 -9.51
N PRO A 29 2.43 -0.35 -9.33
CA PRO A 29 1.54 0.15 -8.29
C PRO A 29 0.04 0.12 -8.62
N ASN A 30 -0.39 -0.53 -9.71
CA ASN A 30 -1.81 -0.62 -10.04
C ASN A 30 -2.60 -1.26 -8.90
N VAL A 31 -2.05 -2.30 -8.26
CA VAL A 31 -2.74 -2.98 -7.16
C VAL A 31 -2.95 -2.07 -5.93
N LEU A 32 -2.04 -1.10 -5.69
CA LEU A 32 -2.17 -0.14 -4.60
C LEU A 32 -3.22 0.94 -4.94
N LEU A 33 -3.24 1.39 -6.20
CA LEU A 33 -4.24 2.31 -6.71
C LEU A 33 -5.62 1.68 -6.74
N GLU A 34 -5.71 0.40 -7.13
CA GLU A 34 -6.95 -0.38 -7.15
C GLU A 34 -7.45 -0.63 -5.72
N ALA A 35 -6.56 -0.94 -4.76
CA ALA A 35 -6.89 -1.03 -3.33
C ALA A 35 -7.44 0.28 -2.77
N ALA A 36 -6.71 1.39 -3.00
CA ALA A 36 -7.15 2.70 -2.57
C ALA A 36 -8.49 3.08 -3.22
N SER A 37 -8.64 2.92 -4.54
CA SER A 37 -9.88 3.23 -5.27
C SER A 37 -11.06 2.36 -4.82
N SER A 38 -10.78 1.14 -4.34
CA SER A 38 -11.77 0.22 -3.79
C SER A 38 -12.13 0.50 -2.33
N HIS A 39 -11.71 1.63 -1.76
CA HIS A 39 -11.93 2.00 -0.35
C HIS A 39 -11.40 0.95 0.64
N LEU A 40 -10.28 0.33 0.30
CA LEU A 40 -9.62 -0.65 1.14
C LEU A 40 -8.36 -0.01 1.76
N PRO A 41 -8.21 0.00 3.11
CA PRO A 41 -7.01 0.54 3.73
C PRO A 41 -5.78 -0.25 3.28
N VAL A 42 -4.77 0.45 2.78
CA VAL A 42 -3.48 -0.17 2.43
C VAL A 42 -2.52 -0.11 3.62
N VAL A 43 -1.94 -1.27 3.95
CA VAL A 43 -0.80 -1.42 4.87
C VAL A 43 0.41 -1.83 4.05
N ALA A 44 1.45 -1.00 4.04
CA ALA A 44 2.61 -1.17 3.17
C ALA A 44 3.92 -0.71 3.84
N PRO A 45 5.07 -1.23 3.40
CA PRO A 45 6.37 -0.77 3.87
C PRO A 45 6.71 0.63 3.36
N ASP A 46 7.58 1.31 4.09
CA ASP A 46 8.15 2.62 3.74
C ASP A 46 9.25 2.46 2.68
N ILE A 47 8.82 2.04 1.49
CA ILE A 47 9.67 1.87 0.31
C ILE A 47 9.09 2.66 -0.85
N GLY A 48 9.97 3.37 -1.55
CA GLY A 48 9.61 4.12 -2.75
C GLY A 48 8.45 5.10 -2.58
N GLY A 49 7.86 5.56 -3.68
CA GLY A 49 6.81 6.59 -3.76
C GLY A 49 5.48 6.27 -3.04
N ILE A 50 5.42 5.22 -2.22
CA ILE A 50 4.27 4.90 -1.37
C ILE A 50 4.00 6.05 -0.38
N ARG A 51 5.03 6.84 -0.01
CA ARG A 51 4.88 8.07 0.80
C ARG A 51 3.95 9.11 0.18
N ASP A 52 3.83 9.10 -1.14
CA ASP A 52 2.94 10.00 -1.87
C ASP A 52 1.48 9.61 -1.67
N LEU A 53 1.20 8.32 -1.41
CA LEU A 53 -0.14 7.76 -1.15
C LEU A 53 -0.46 7.65 0.34
N ILE A 54 0.52 7.33 1.19
CA ILE A 54 0.33 7.04 2.61
C ILE A 54 1.36 7.85 3.43
N PRO A 55 0.95 8.57 4.49
CA PRO A 55 1.90 9.28 5.35
C PRO A 55 2.94 8.35 5.97
N ALA A 56 4.17 8.82 6.11
CA ALA A 56 5.29 8.04 6.62
C ALA A 56 5.02 7.41 8.00
N GLN A 57 4.23 8.07 8.87
CA GLN A 57 3.87 7.52 10.18
C GLN A 57 2.99 6.26 10.11
N HIS A 58 2.31 6.03 8.99
CA HIS A 58 1.43 4.88 8.74
C HIS A 58 2.13 3.80 7.90
N LEU A 59 3.37 4.07 7.45
CA LEU A 59 4.19 3.11 6.73
C LEU A 59 5.04 2.29 7.69
N ILE A 60 5.36 1.07 7.26
CA ILE A 60 6.16 0.12 8.02
C ILE A 60 7.61 0.26 7.57
N HIS A 61 8.49 0.72 8.45
CA HIS A 61 9.88 0.95 8.06
C HIS A 61 10.53 -0.37 7.62
N PRO A 62 11.43 -0.38 6.63
CA PRO A 62 12.11 -1.62 6.22
C PRO A 62 12.92 -2.31 7.34
N ALA A 63 13.25 -1.57 8.39
CA ALA A 63 13.91 -2.09 9.59
C ALA A 63 12.93 -2.63 10.65
N ASP A 64 11.62 -2.43 10.45
CA ASP A 64 10.59 -2.97 11.34
C ASP A 64 10.38 -4.48 11.08
N ASP A 65 9.93 -5.17 12.11
CA ASP A 65 9.59 -6.58 12.09
C ASP A 65 8.13 -6.84 11.68
N ALA A 66 7.77 -8.12 11.55
CA ALA A 66 6.41 -8.56 11.27
C ALA A 66 5.39 -8.02 12.31
N ASP A 67 5.82 -7.72 13.53
CA ASP A 67 4.93 -7.20 14.57
C ASP A 67 4.38 -5.81 14.24
N ARG A 68 5.12 -5.01 13.45
CA ARG A 68 4.62 -3.72 12.96
C ARG A 68 3.43 -3.89 12.01
N TYR A 69 3.48 -4.90 11.12
CA TYR A 69 2.35 -5.26 10.27
C TYR A 69 1.14 -5.67 11.11
N VAL A 70 1.35 -6.53 12.12
CA VAL A 70 0.28 -6.97 13.03
C VAL A 70 -0.36 -5.79 13.76
N ARG A 71 0.45 -4.85 14.27
CA ARG A 71 -0.07 -3.64 14.93
C ARG A 71 -0.90 -2.77 13.98
N ALA A 72 -0.41 -2.55 12.75
CA ALA A 72 -1.14 -1.77 11.75
C ALA A 72 -2.49 -2.41 11.39
N ILE A 73 -2.51 -3.74 11.19
CA ILE A 73 -3.74 -4.47 10.89
C ILE A 73 -4.74 -4.38 12.05
N ARG A 74 -4.28 -4.58 13.29
CA ARG A 74 -5.14 -4.47 14.48
C ARG A 74 -5.69 -3.07 14.69
N ALA A 75 -4.94 -2.03 14.34
CA ALA A 75 -5.44 -0.66 14.42
C ALA A 75 -6.66 -0.43 13.49
N LEU A 76 -6.75 -1.16 12.38
CA LEU A 76 -7.88 -1.07 11.44
C LEU A 76 -9.14 -1.80 11.93
N GLU A 77 -9.09 -2.53 13.05
CA GLU A 77 -10.27 -3.10 13.70
C GLU A 77 -11.13 -2.01 14.36
N ASP A 78 -10.53 -0.86 14.72
CA ASP A 78 -11.26 0.32 15.17
C ASP A 78 -11.86 1.07 13.96
N PRO A 79 -13.20 1.19 13.85
CA PRO A 79 -13.85 1.87 12.74
C PRO A 79 -13.38 3.32 12.56
N VAL A 80 -13.08 4.03 13.66
CA VAL A 80 -12.66 5.44 13.62
C VAL A 80 -11.25 5.54 13.01
N ALA A 81 -10.33 4.71 13.49
CA ALA A 81 -8.98 4.65 12.94
C ALA A 81 -8.99 4.21 11.46
N ARG A 82 -9.84 3.24 11.12
CA ARG A 82 -10.01 2.77 9.74
C ARG A 82 -10.50 3.88 8.81
N GLU A 83 -11.53 4.63 9.21
CA GLU A 83 -12.07 5.74 8.42
C GLU A 83 -11.04 6.86 8.25
N ALA A 84 -10.32 7.23 9.31
CA ALA A 84 -9.24 8.21 9.23
C ALA A 84 -8.14 7.77 8.24
N TRP A 85 -7.77 6.48 8.26
CA TRP A 85 -6.78 5.92 7.33
C TRP A 85 -7.23 6.02 5.87
N LEU A 86 -8.50 5.68 5.61
CA LEU A 86 -9.08 5.78 4.28
C LEU A 86 -9.12 7.22 3.77
N ASN A 87 -9.57 8.17 4.60
CA ASN A 87 -9.66 9.57 4.20
C ASN A 87 -8.30 10.13 3.78
N ILE A 88 -7.27 9.86 4.57
CA ILE A 88 -5.88 10.25 4.26
C ILE A 88 -5.43 9.69 2.90
N GLN A 89 -5.76 8.43 2.63
CA GLN A 89 -5.37 7.75 1.40
C GLN A 89 -6.12 8.30 0.19
N GLN A 90 -7.42 8.58 0.32
CA GLN A 90 -8.24 9.19 -0.74
C GLN A 90 -7.78 10.61 -1.07
N GLU A 91 -7.42 11.41 -0.07
CA GLU A 91 -6.90 12.77 -0.27
C GLU A 91 -5.59 12.78 -1.07
N ARG A 92 -4.78 11.74 -0.92
CA ARG A 92 -3.46 11.62 -1.54
C ARG A 92 -3.47 10.91 -2.88
N LEU A 93 -4.48 10.09 -3.14
CA LEU A 93 -4.62 9.30 -4.36
C LEU A 93 -4.44 10.11 -5.66
N PRO A 94 -4.97 11.35 -5.81
CA PRO A 94 -4.79 12.14 -7.03
C PRO A 94 -3.35 12.61 -7.26
N GLY A 95 -2.53 12.67 -6.21
CA GLY A 95 -1.13 13.11 -6.28
C GLY A 95 -0.13 11.98 -6.55
N PHE A 96 -0.58 10.72 -6.51
CA PHE A 96 0.28 9.59 -6.78
C PHE A 96 0.57 9.46 -8.28
N THR A 97 1.86 9.47 -8.65
CA THR A 97 2.30 9.31 -10.04
C THR A 97 3.26 8.14 -10.16
N THR A 98 3.14 7.38 -11.26
CA THR A 98 4.03 6.26 -11.57
C THR A 98 5.48 6.73 -11.70
N GLU A 99 5.68 7.95 -12.18
CA GLU A 99 6.99 8.60 -12.37
C GLU A 99 7.71 8.83 -11.04
N ALA A 100 7.02 9.35 -10.02
CA ALA A 100 7.58 9.55 -8.69
C ALA A 100 7.98 8.22 -8.03
N PHE A 101 7.16 7.19 -8.22
CA PHE A 101 7.46 5.84 -7.76
C PHE A 101 8.72 5.27 -8.46
N VAL A 102 8.78 5.30 -9.80
CA VAL A 102 9.96 4.80 -10.54
C VAL A 102 11.24 5.57 -10.16
N ALA A 103 11.16 6.89 -9.95
CA ALA A 103 12.29 7.70 -9.50
C ALA A 103 12.79 7.26 -8.11
N SER A 104 11.88 6.94 -7.19
CA SER A 104 12.22 6.52 -5.83
C SER A 104 12.87 5.13 -5.77
N LEU A 105 12.49 4.21 -6.66
CA LEU A 105 13.09 2.87 -6.75
C LEU A 105 14.58 2.94 -7.14
N ARG A 106 14.98 3.92 -7.96
CA ARG A 106 16.38 4.16 -8.36
C ARG A 106 17.28 4.58 -7.21
N GLY A 107 16.71 5.07 -6.11
CA GLY A 107 17.44 5.43 -4.90
C GLY A 107 17.70 4.24 -3.96
N ILE A 108 17.11 3.07 -4.22
CA ILE A 108 17.28 1.89 -3.38
C ILE A 108 18.56 1.14 -3.82
N PRO A 109 19.53 0.91 -2.91
CA PRO A 109 20.71 0.12 -3.22
C PRO A 109 20.31 -1.28 -3.70
N GLY A 110 20.60 -1.61 -4.97
CA GLY A 110 20.27 -2.90 -5.60
C GLY A 110 19.39 -2.85 -6.84
N TYR A 111 18.91 -1.68 -7.31
CA TYR A 111 18.04 -1.59 -8.50
C TYR A 111 18.75 -1.48 -9.85
N SER A 112 20.01 -1.09 -9.89
CA SER A 112 20.76 -0.98 -11.15
C SER A 112 21.56 -2.27 -11.39
N SER A 113 20.95 -3.26 -12.04
CA SER A 113 21.65 -4.33 -12.76
C SER A 113 20.81 -4.81 -13.93
#